data_AF-X1B5A7-F1
#
_entry.id   AF-X1B5A7-F1
#
_cell.length_a   1.000
_cell.length_b   1.000
_cell.length_c   1.000
_cell.angle_alpha   90.00
_cell.angle_beta   90.00
_cell.angle_gamma   90.00
#
_symmetry.space_group_name_H-M   'P 1'
#
loop_
_entity.id
_entity.type
_entity.pdbx_description
1 polymer ?
#
loop_
_entity_poly.entity_id
_entity_poly.type
_entity_poly.pdbx_seq_one_letter_code
_entity_poly.pdbx_strand_id
1 'polypeptide(L)' 'MISLFFYPKTIAVIGATANPKKFGNAVTINILRNKDLASELYLI' A
#
# COMPACT_ATOMS: atom_id res chain seq x y z
N MET A 1 7.85 11.43 13.72
CA MET A 1 7.67 11.69 12.27
C MET A 1 8.03 10.45 11.46
N ILE A 2 9.23 9.88 11.63
CA ILE A 2 9.66 8.62 11.01
C ILE A 2 8.73 7.43 11.31
N SER A 3 8.18 7.36 12.53
CA SER A 3 7.26 6.30 12.93
C SER A 3 5.99 6.22 12.07
N LEU A 4 5.52 7.34 11.52
CA LEU A 4 4.35 7.34 10.63
C LEU A 4 4.66 6.69 9.28
N PHE A 5 5.93 6.67 8.87
CA PHE A 5 6.35 6.06 7.62
C PHE A 5 6.53 4.55 7.75
N PHE A 6 7.14 4.10 8.86
CA PHE A 6 7.41 2.68 9.10
C PHE A 6 6.26 1.94 9.80
N TYR A 7 5.43 2.65 10.57
CA TYR A 7 4.30 2.10 11.32
C TYR A 7 3.02 2.93 11.11
N PRO A 8 2.56 3.11 9.85
CA PRO A 8 1.33 3.83 9.59
C PRO A 8 0.12 3.07 10.14
N LYS A 9 -0.86 3.79 10.70
CA LYS A 9 -2.18 3.20 11.00
C LYS A 9 -3.02 3.04 9.74
N THR A 10 -2.86 3.96 8.79
CA THR A 10 -3.62 4.03 7.54
C THR A 10 -2.68 4.36 6.38
N ILE A 11 -2.88 3.72 5.24
CA ILE A 11 -2.09 3.93 4.02
C ILE A 11 -3.05 4.23 2.87
N ALA A 12 -2.77 5.29 2.11
CA ALA A 12 -3.44 5.55 0.84
C ALA A 12 -2.46 5.29 -0.31
N VAL A 13 -2.82 4.43 -1.26
CA VAL A 13 -2.04 4.19 -2.47
C VAL A 13 -2.68 4.96 -3.61
N ILE A 14 -2.11 6.11 -3.97
CA ILE A 14 -2.57 6.94 -5.08
C ILE A 14 -2.01 6.38 -6.39
N GLY A 15 -2.90 6.06 -7.34
CA GLY A 15 -2.57 5.38 -8.57
C GLY A 15 -2.67 3.86 -8.46
N ALA A 16 -3.41 3.35 -7.46
CA ALA A 16 -3.71 1.92 -7.37
C ALA A 16 -4.46 1.48 -8.61
N THR A 17 -4.06 0.36 -9.20
CA THR A 17 -4.60 -0.07 -10.49
C THR A 17 -4.50 -1.58 -10.67
N ALA A 18 -5.46 -2.15 -11.38
CA ALA A 18 -5.45 -3.58 -11.75
C ALA A 18 -4.50 -3.89 -12.93
N ASN A 19 -3.95 -2.88 -13.61
CA ASN A 19 -3.05 -3.10 -14.74
C ASN A 19 -1.66 -3.56 -14.26
N PRO A 20 -1.24 -4.81 -14.53
CA PRO A 20 0.01 -5.37 -14.02
C PRO A 20 1.27 -4.70 -14.58
N LYS A 21 1.16 -3.92 -15.66
CA LYS A 21 2.29 -3.18 -16.24
C LYS A 21 2.56 -1.84 -15.55
N LYS A 22 1.68 -1.40 -14.64
CA LYS A 22 1.81 -0.11 -13.95
C LYS A 22 2.41 -0.31 -12.55
N PHE A 23 3.27 0.63 -12.16
CA PHE A 23 3.93 0.58 -10.85
C PHE A 23 2.95 0.55 -9.66
N GLY A 24 1.84 1.29 -9.76
CA GLY A 24 0.81 1.28 -8.72
C GLY A 24 0.23 -0.11 -8.45
N ASN A 25 0.17 -0.99 -9.46
CA ASN A 25 -0.22 -2.39 -9.26
C ASN A 25 0.83 -3.15 -8.44
N ALA A 26 2.11 -3.03 -8.82
CA ALA A 26 3.20 -3.71 -8.12
C ALA A 26 3.31 -3.28 -6.66
N VAL A 27 3.21 -1.99 -6.37
CA VAL A 27 3.21 -1.45 -4.99
C VAL A 27 2.02 -2.00 -4.20
N THR A 28 0.82 -1.90 -4.76
CA THR A 28 -0.41 -2.36 -4.10
C THR A 28 -0.34 -3.84 -3.76
N ILE A 29 0.09 -4.68 -4.71
CA ILE A 29 0.21 -6.13 -4.50
C ILE A 29 1.25 -6.45 -3.41
N ASN A 30 2.38 -5.75 -3.38
CA ASN A 30 3.41 -5.99 -2.38
C ASN A 30 2.92 -5.64 -0.96
N ILE A 31 2.17 -4.55 -0.81
CA ILE A 31 1.55 -4.17 0.47
C ILE A 31 0.51 -5.22 0.87
N LEU A 32 -0.40 -5.61 -0.03
CA LEU A 32 -1.46 -6.58 0.25
C LEU A 32 -0.95 -8.00 0.55
N ARG A 33 0.24 -8.37 0.05
CA ARG A 33 0.88 -9.67 0.33
C ARG A 33 1.55 -9.72 1.70
N ASN A 34 1.72 -8.59 2.37
CA ASN A 34 2.28 -8.56 3.72
C ASN A 34 1.24 -9.06 4.73
N LYS A 35 1.44 -10.28 5.25
CA LYS A 35 0.53 -10.92 6.21
C LYS A 35 0.50 -10.22 7.57
N ASP A 36 1.54 -9.45 7.89
CA ASP A 36 1.68 -8.72 9.15
C ASP A 36 1.24 -7.25 8.99
N LEU A 37 0.58 -6.90 7.87
CA LEU A 37 0.06 -5.56 7.66
C LEU A 37 -1.07 -5.27 8.66
N ALA A 38 -0.77 -4.45 9.65
CA ALA A 38 -1.73 -3.96 10.64
C ALA A 38 -2.43 -2.65 10.20
N SER A 39 -2.05 -2.09 9.05
CA SER A 39 -2.57 -0.81 8.55
C SER A 39 -3.83 -1.01 7.70
N GLU A 40 -4.78 -0.09 7.82
CA GLU A 40 -5.90 0.00 6.87
C GLU A 40 -5.42 0.58 5.53
N LEU A 41 -5.87 -0.02 4.42
CA LEU A 41 -5.41 0.34 3.09
C LEU A 41 -6.54 0.93 2.24
N TYR A 42 -6.32 2.12 1.69
CA TYR A 42 -7.21 2.78 0.74
C TYR A 42 -6.56 2.80 -0.64
N LEU A 43 -7.24 2.21 -1.62
CA LEU A 43 -6.79 2.16 -3.01
C LEU A 43 -7.48 3.29 -3.76
N ILE A 44 -6.70 4.27 -4.24
CA ILE A 44 -7.18 5.47 -4.93
C ILE A 44 -6.64 5.51 -6.36
#